data_AF-A0A8K0KB82-F1
#
_entry.id   AF-A0A8K0KB82-F1
#
_cell.length_a   1.000
_cell.length_b   1.000
_cell.length_c   1.000
_cell.angle_alpha   90.00
_cell.angle_beta   90.00
_cell.angle_gamma   90.00
#
_symmetry.space_group_name_H-M   'P 1'
#
loop_
_entity.id
_entity.type
_entity.pdbx_description
1 polymer ?
#
loop_
_entity_poly.entity_id
_entity_poly.type
_entity_poly.pdbx_seq_one_letter_code
_entity_poly.pdbx_strand_id
1 'polypeptide(L)'
;MKKAVMATYYHSSSTDNEQQHHYCPLGANSWCAFHVAEAEKNLMDSHHPPPLHPDVKEAILPIYEDLSHNSLANCRTTDMAPMLDKAKRTGACGNTGSTPDWMIAERLGPRPTCVRPQTSKM
;
A
#
# COMPACT_ATOMS: atom_id res chain seq x y z
N MET A 1 2.72 6.23 -6.52
CA MET A 1 2.82 6.06 -5.04
C MET A 1 3.36 7.33 -4.37
N LYS A 2 4.48 7.91 -4.83
CA LYS A 2 5.11 9.13 -4.27
C LYS A 2 4.14 10.23 -3.81
N LYS A 3 3.29 10.75 -4.70
CA LYS A 3 2.35 11.84 -4.37
C LYS A 3 1.41 11.48 -3.21
N ALA A 4 0.85 10.28 -3.21
CA ALA A 4 -0.07 9.84 -2.16
C ALA A 4 0.62 9.65 -0.80
N VAL A 5 1.87 9.19 -0.79
CA VAL A 5 2.68 9.06 0.43
C VAL A 5 3.04 10.44 1.00
N MET A 6 3.50 11.36 0.16
CA MET A 6 3.79 12.73 0.61
C MET A 6 2.53 13.49 1.03
N ALA A 7 1.38 13.20 0.42
CA ALA A 7 0.12 13.83 0.80
C ALA A 7 -0.23 13.65 2.27
N THR A 8 0.00 12.47 2.85
CA THR A 8 -0.29 12.25 4.27
C THR A 8 0.68 13.00 5.18
N TYR A 9 1.97 13.06 4.84
CA TYR A 9 2.95 13.86 5.58
C TYR A 9 2.59 15.35 5.64
N TYR A 10 2.30 15.95 4.48
CA TYR A 10 1.97 17.38 4.39
C TYR A 10 0.60 17.67 4.98
N HIS A 11 -0.37 16.77 4.82
CA HIS A 11 -1.68 16.92 5.44
C HIS A 11 -1.60 16.96 6.98
N SER A 12 -0.81 16.07 7.58
CA SER A 12 -0.62 16.05 9.04
C SER A 12 0.27 17.19 9.57
N SER A 13 1.06 17.81 8.69
CA SER A 13 1.91 18.97 9.02
C SER A 13 1.24 20.32 8.76
N SER A 14 0.02 20.31 8.20
CA SER A 14 -0.72 21.49 7.79
C SER A 14 -1.21 22.27 9.01
N THR A 15 -1.21 23.59 8.91
CA THR A 15 -1.78 24.48 9.93
C THR A 15 -2.81 25.40 9.28
N ASP A 16 -3.61 26.08 10.10
CA ASP A 16 -4.58 27.06 9.58
C ASP A 16 -3.88 28.21 8.81
N ASN A 17 -2.66 28.59 9.24
CA ASN A 17 -1.84 29.62 8.60
C ASN A 17 -1.10 29.09 7.35
N GLU A 18 -0.61 27.86 7.40
CA GLU A 18 0.11 27.20 6.31
C GLU A 18 -0.62 25.93 5.88
N GLN A 19 -1.52 26.08 4.92
CA GLN A 19 -2.33 24.99 4.39
C GLN A 19 -1.53 24.18 3.37
N GLN A 20 -1.17 22.94 3.70
CA GLN A 20 -0.29 22.09 2.90
C GLN A 20 -1.05 20.96 2.17
N HIS A 21 -2.23 21.27 1.61
CA HIS A 21 -3.11 20.27 0.95
C HIS A 21 -2.79 19.97 -0.52
N HIS A 22 -1.75 20.56 -1.10
CA HIS A 22 -1.42 20.50 -2.53
C HIS A 22 -1.17 19.09 -3.11
N TYR A 23 -0.87 18.09 -2.28
CA TYR A 23 -0.73 16.69 -2.70
C TYR A 23 -1.99 15.84 -2.48
N CYS A 24 -3.00 16.36 -1.78
CA CYS A 24 -4.25 15.67 -1.55
C CYS A 24 -5.06 15.53 -2.85
N PRO A 25 -5.92 14.51 -2.94
CA PRO A 25 -6.85 14.40 -4.06
C PRO A 25 -7.84 15.57 -4.04
N LEU A 26 -8.25 16.03 -5.22
CA LEU A 26 -9.21 17.11 -5.39
C LEU A 26 -10.65 16.57 -5.43
N GLY A 27 -11.61 17.43 -5.07
CA GLY A 27 -13.05 17.19 -5.21
C GLY A 27 -13.73 16.62 -3.97
N ALA A 28 -15.06 16.50 -4.04
CA ALA A 28 -15.92 16.06 -2.92
C ALA A 28 -15.67 14.60 -2.47
N ASN A 29 -15.04 13.79 -3.32
CA ASN A 29 -14.64 12.42 -2.98
C ASN A 29 -13.22 12.33 -2.40
N SER A 30 -12.61 13.47 -2.08
CA SER A 30 -11.33 13.51 -1.41
C SER A 30 -11.45 13.04 0.03
N TRP A 31 -10.42 12.38 0.54
CA TRP A 31 -10.29 12.16 1.98
C TRP A 31 -9.85 13.43 2.71
N CYS A 32 -9.39 14.46 1.98
CA CYS A 32 -9.00 15.75 2.53
C CYS A 32 -10.23 16.64 2.71
N ALA A 33 -10.62 16.87 3.96
CA ALA A 33 -11.77 17.70 4.32
C ALA A 33 -11.71 19.11 3.72
N PHE A 34 -10.50 19.69 3.58
CA PHE A 34 -10.32 20.99 2.94
C PHE A 34 -10.79 20.99 1.48
N HIS A 35 -10.38 20.01 0.67
CA HIS A 35 -10.80 19.93 -0.73
C HIS A 35 -12.27 19.50 -0.89
N VAL A 36 -12.83 18.78 0.08
CA VAL A 36 -14.27 18.51 0.13
C VAL A 36 -15.04 19.81 0.37
N ALA A 37 -14.65 20.58 1.39
CA ALA A 37 -15.25 21.88 1.70
C ALA A 37 -15.11 22.89 0.56
N GLU A 38 -13.96 22.88 -0.13
CA GLU A 38 -13.71 23.69 -1.33
C GLU A 38 -14.67 23.30 -2.47
N ALA A 39 -14.84 22.00 -2.72
CA ALA A 39 -15.74 21.50 -3.76
C ALA A 39 -17.23 21.80 -3.46
N GLU A 40 -17.61 21.77 -2.18
CA GLU A 40 -18.97 22.05 -1.71
C GLU A 40 -19.24 23.54 -1.45
N LYS A 41 -18.23 24.41 -1.62
CA LYS A 41 -18.27 25.85 -1.33
C LYS A 41 -18.60 26.19 0.14
N ASN A 42 -18.29 25.29 1.07
CA ASN A 42 -18.55 25.40 2.50
C ASN A 42 -17.24 25.47 3.31
N LEU A 43 -16.42 26.49 3.08
CA LEU A 43 -15.09 26.64 3.71
C LEU A 43 -15.13 27.03 5.20
N MET A 44 -16.32 27.33 5.74
CA MET A 44 -16.48 28.12 6.98
C MET A 44 -16.10 27.40 8.29
N ASP A 45 -15.85 26.08 8.28
CA ASP A 45 -15.66 25.31 9.53
C ASP A 45 -14.43 24.38 9.54
N SER A 46 -13.48 24.59 8.62
CA SER A 46 -12.31 23.71 8.48
C SER A 46 -11.17 24.08 9.43
N HIS A 47 -11.41 23.99 10.74
CA HIS A 47 -10.35 24.10 11.75
C HIS A 47 -9.38 22.91 11.63
N HIS A 48 -8.08 23.19 11.56
CA HIS A 48 -7.09 22.14 11.50
C HIS A 48 -6.89 21.48 12.87
N PRO A 49 -6.70 20.14 12.93
CA PRO A 49 -6.18 19.54 14.13
C PRO A 49 -4.78 20.12 14.43
N PRO A 50 -4.34 20.09 15.70
CA PRO A 50 -3.00 20.52 16.05
C PRO A 50 -1.95 19.83 15.16
N PRO A 51 -1.03 20.59 14.54
CA PRO A 51 -0.02 20.03 13.65
C PRO A 51 0.94 19.13 14.42
N LEU A 52 1.68 18.28 13.69
CA LEU A 52 2.81 17.56 14.27
C LEU A 52 3.84 18.54 14.86
N HIS A 53 4.41 18.13 16.00
CA HIS A 53 5.54 18.84 16.59
C HIS A 53 6.70 18.93 15.58
N PRO A 54 7.40 20.08 15.46
CA PRO A 54 8.47 20.27 14.47
C PRO A 54 9.54 19.18 14.52
N ASP A 55 9.98 18.78 15.72
CA ASP A 55 10.98 17.73 15.88
C ASP A 55 10.53 16.37 15.31
N VAL A 56 9.24 16.04 15.48
CA VAL A 56 8.68 14.79 14.95
C VAL A 56 8.57 14.87 13.43
N LYS A 57 8.14 16.02 12.91
CA LYS A 57 8.06 16.29 11.48
C LYS A 57 9.43 16.11 10.80
N GLU A 58 10.48 16.67 11.39
CA GLU A 58 11.85 16.52 10.89
C GLU A 58 12.35 15.08 10.98
N ALA A 59 12.09 14.39 12.10
CA ALA A 59 12.55 13.03 12.31
C ALA A 59 11.88 12.01 11.35
N ILE A 60 10.61 12.21 10.99
CA ILE A 60 9.88 11.27 10.13
C ILE A 60 9.98 11.60 8.64
N LEU A 61 10.34 12.82 8.26
CA LEU A 61 10.53 13.23 6.86
C LEU A 61 11.39 12.24 6.04
N PRO A 62 12.59 11.80 6.49
CA PRO A 62 13.40 10.86 5.71
C PRO A 62 12.70 9.52 5.47
N ILE A 63 11.83 9.08 6.40
CA ILE A 63 11.04 7.85 6.25
C ILE A 63 10.02 8.03 5.12
N TYR A 64 9.33 9.17 5.09
CA TYR A 64 8.39 9.49 4.03
C TYR A 64 9.07 9.61 2.67
N GLU A 65 10.24 10.22 2.61
CA GLU A 65 11.03 10.33 1.38
C GLU A 65 11.43 8.95 0.84
N ASP A 66 11.92 8.06 1.70
CA ASP A 66 12.29 6.68 1.33
C ASP A 66 11.07 5.88 0.86
N LEU A 67 9.95 5.95 1.60
CA LEU A 67 8.68 5.32 1.21
C LEU A 67 8.10 5.87 -0.10
N SER A 68 8.44 7.11 -0.44
CA SER A 68 8.01 7.74 -1.69
C SER A 68 8.82 7.28 -2.90
N HIS A 69 9.96 6.61 -2.68
CA HIS A 69 10.85 6.18 -3.73
C HIS A 69 10.27 4.98 -4.52
N ASN A 70 10.51 4.97 -5.84
CA ASN A 70 9.92 3.95 -6.73
C ASN A 70 10.49 2.54 -6.51
N SER A 71 11.63 2.42 -5.82
CA SER A 71 12.27 1.12 -5.52
C SER A 71 11.55 0.28 -4.48
N LEU A 72 10.49 0.79 -3.85
CA LEU A 72 9.60 0.03 -2.96
C LEU A 72 8.28 -0.35 -3.66
N ALA A 73 7.95 0.29 -4.79
CA ALA A 73 6.72 0.04 -5.55
C ALA A 73 6.79 -1.24 -6.41
N ASN A 74 8.00 -1.67 -6.77
CA ASN A 74 8.30 -2.89 -7.51
C ASN A 74 8.16 -4.18 -6.66
N CYS A 75 8.22 -4.09 -5.33
CA CYS A 75 8.11 -5.24 -4.42
C CYS A 75 6.71 -5.89 -4.41
N ARG A 76 5.72 -5.32 -5.12
CA ARG A 76 4.33 -5.82 -5.12
C ARG A 76 3.95 -6.69 -6.32
N THR A 77 4.74 -6.73 -7.40
CA THR A 77 4.28 -7.38 -8.64
C THR A 77 5.32 -8.22 -9.39
N THR A 78 6.63 -8.07 -9.13
CA THR A 78 7.63 -8.85 -9.88
C THR A 78 7.77 -10.30 -9.41
N ASP A 79 7.45 -10.59 -8.15
CA ASP A 79 7.69 -11.93 -7.59
C ASP A 79 6.49 -12.89 -7.74
N MET A 80 5.31 -12.37 -8.10
CA MET A 80 4.09 -13.18 -8.31
C MET A 80 3.80 -13.50 -9.78
N ALA A 81 4.40 -12.75 -10.73
CA ALA A 81 4.21 -12.98 -12.16
C ALA A 81 4.70 -14.37 -12.67
N PRO A 82 5.82 -14.95 -12.19
CA PRO A 82 6.25 -16.26 -12.71
C PRO A 82 5.47 -17.45 -12.14
N MET A 83 4.65 -17.29 -11.10
CA MET A 83 3.80 -18.38 -10.58
C MET A 83 2.51 -18.58 -11.38
N LEU A 84 2.01 -17.54 -12.06
CA LEU A 84 0.75 -17.63 -12.83
C LEU A 84 0.93 -18.23 -14.23
N ASP A 85 2.16 -18.24 -14.76
CA ASP A 85 2.46 -18.77 -16.10
C ASP A 85 2.70 -20.31 -16.10
N LYS A 86 3.10 -20.89 -14.97
CA LYS A 86 3.27 -22.35 -14.83
C LYS A 86 1.94 -23.12 -14.87
N ALA A 87 0.85 -22.51 -14.43
CA ALA A 87 -0.48 -23.14 -14.45
C ALA A 87 -1.11 -23.25 -15.85
N LYS A 88 -0.60 -22.50 -16.84
CA LYS A 88 -1.16 -22.51 -18.21
C LYS A 88 -0.47 -23.49 -19.17
N ARG A 89 0.66 -24.10 -18.79
CA ARG A 89 1.40 -25.03 -19.65
C ARG A 89 1.09 -26.51 -19.40
N THR A 90 0.42 -26.86 -18.30
CA THR A 90 -0.02 -28.23 -18.02
C THR A 90 -1.49 -28.40 -18.38
N GLY A 91 -1.84 -28.07 -19.62
CA GLY A 91 -3.13 -28.37 -20.22
C GLY A 91 -2.96 -29.43 -21.30
N ALA A 92 -2.63 -30.67 -20.91
CA ALA A 92 -2.65 -31.79 -21.84
C ALA A 92 -2.94 -33.10 -21.10
N CYS A 93 -3.98 -33.76 -21.60
CA CYS A 93 -4.38 -35.16 -21.42
C CYS A 93 -5.30 -35.50 -20.24
N GLY A 94 -6.49 -35.95 -20.60
CA GLY A 94 -6.96 -37.26 -20.13
C GLY A 94 -8.08 -37.23 -19.09
N ASN A 95 -9.29 -37.42 -19.59
CA ASN A 95 -10.48 -37.77 -18.80
C ASN A 95 -10.41 -39.26 -18.41
N THR A 96 -10.33 -39.59 -17.11
CA THR A 96 -10.92 -40.83 -16.56
C THR A 96 -11.39 -40.55 -15.13
N GLY A 97 -12.67 -40.82 -14.88
CA GLY A 97 -13.26 -40.70 -13.57
C GLY A 97 -12.59 -41.62 -12.56
N SER A 98 -12.16 -41.02 -11.44
CA SER A 98 -12.02 -41.59 -10.10
C SER A 98 -11.49 -40.44 -9.23
N THR A 99 -12.36 -39.80 -8.45
CA THR A 99 -11.91 -38.92 -7.38
C THR A 99 -11.08 -39.76 -6.40
N PRO A 100 -9.80 -39.44 -6.17
CA PRO A 100 -9.03 -40.15 -5.17
C PRO A 100 -9.38 -39.62 -3.77
N ASP A 101 -9.36 -40.51 -2.79
CA ASP A 101 -9.90 -40.42 -1.43
C ASP A 101 -9.26 -39.35 -0.51
N TRP A 102 -8.47 -38.41 -1.06
CA TRP A 102 -7.82 -37.33 -0.32
C TRP A 102 -8.61 -36.01 -0.32
N MET A 103 -9.78 -35.95 -0.98
CA MET A 103 -10.67 -34.78 -0.92
C MET A 103 -11.54 -34.70 0.35
N ILE A 104 -11.31 -35.55 1.35
CA ILE A 104 -11.91 -35.43 2.68
C ILE A 104 -10.81 -35.36 3.74
N ALA A 105 -10.21 -34.18 3.93
CA ALA A 105 -9.60 -33.81 5.22
C ALA A 105 -9.35 -32.31 5.30
N GLU A 106 -9.88 -31.72 6.36
CA GLU A 106 -9.88 -30.30 6.69
C GLU A 106 -8.46 -29.74 6.92
N ARG A 107 -8.10 -28.80 6.06
CA ARG A 107 -7.50 -27.47 6.31
C ARG A 107 -7.17 -27.07 7.76
N LEU A 108 -6.25 -27.73 8.46
CA LEU A 108 -5.49 -27.15 9.60
C LEU A 108 -4.05 -27.70 9.66
N GLY A 109 -3.19 -27.22 8.76
CA GLY A 109 -1.73 -27.42 8.84
C GLY A 109 -1.01 -26.08 9.09
N PRO A 110 0.14 -26.05 9.79
CA PRO A 110 0.79 -24.80 10.19
C PRO A 110 1.27 -24.00 8.98
N ARG A 111 1.19 -22.67 9.09
CA ARG A 111 1.61 -21.72 8.06
C ARG A 111 3.08 -21.96 7.68
N PRO A 112 3.43 -21.91 6.38
CA PRO A 112 4.82 -22.04 5.98
C PRO A 112 5.60 -20.82 6.50
N THR A 113 6.61 -21.09 7.33
CA THR A 113 7.60 -20.08 7.73
C THR A 113 8.58 -19.88 6.59
N CYS A 114 8.75 -18.65 6.13
CA CYS A 114 9.78 -18.29 5.16
C CYS A 114 11.17 -18.58 5.75
N VAL A 115 11.82 -19.65 5.30
CA VAL A 115 13.24 -19.90 5.59
C VAL A 115 14.06 -19.13 4.56
N ARG A 116 14.91 -18.23 5.04
CA ARG A 116 15.84 -17.44 4.23
C ARG A 116 16.92 -18.37 3.67
N PRO A 117 17.19 -18.40 2.35
CA PRO A 117 18.26 -19.23 1.81
C PRO A 117 19.61 -18.74 2.35
N GLN A 118 20.35 -19.61 3.04
CA GLN A 118 21.76 -19.34 3.28
C GLN A 118 22.53 -19.69 2.02
N THR A 119 23.18 -18.69 1.44
CA THR A 119 24.14 -18.90 0.36
C THR A 119 25.41 -19.51 0.96
N SER A 120 25.62 -20.81 0.77
CA SER A 120 26.96 -21.38 0.97
C SER A 120 27.79 -21.05 -0.26
N LYS A 121 28.84 -20.25 -0.06
CA LYS A 121 29.95 -20.15 -1.00
C LYS A 121 30.66 -21.51 -1.09
N MET A 122 31.17 -21.75 -2.30
CA MET A 122 32.04 -22.82 -2.83
C MET A 122 32.64 -23.80 -1.82
#